data_AF-A0A355UGI6-F1
#
_entry.id   AF-A0A355UGI6-F1
#
_cell.length_a   1.000
_cell.length_b   1.000
_cell.length_c   1.000
_cell.angle_alpha   90.00
_cell.angle_beta   90.00
_cell.angle_gamma   90.00
#
_symmetry.space_group_name_H-M   'P 1'
#
loop_
_entity.id
_entity.type
_entity.pdbx_description
1 polymer ?
#
loop_
_entity_poly.entity_id
_entity_poly.type
_entity_poly.pdbx_seq_one_letter_code
_entity_poly.pdbx_strand_id
1 'polypeptide(L)'
;MDDLLLAQEISKGNQKVFEDFFNAHKLKVMNLCYGMVHDREVAEDLVQDIFVEIFSSAHKFQGKSKLSTWLYRIAINKTINYLRKEKIRKFFVNADDAKHSIMSDDRADWNMEEKEKM
;
A
#
# COMPACT_ATOMS: atom_id res chain seq x y z
N MET A 1 24.06 -20.02 3.48
CA MET A 1 23.56 -19.99 2.08
C MET A 1 23.82 -18.60 1.56
N ASP A 2 24.42 -18.48 0.38
CA ASP A 2 24.65 -17.18 -0.25
C ASP A 2 23.32 -16.53 -0.64
N ASP A 3 23.19 -15.21 -0.46
CA ASP A 3 21.94 -14.48 -0.70
C ASP A 3 21.56 -14.49 -2.19
N LEU A 4 22.57 -14.53 -3.08
CA LEU A 4 22.33 -14.65 -4.52
C LEU A 4 21.75 -16.02 -4.88
N LEU A 5 22.31 -17.10 -4.31
CA LEU A 5 21.77 -18.44 -4.47
C LEU A 5 20.35 -18.56 -3.90
N LEU A 6 20.10 -17.95 -2.74
CA LEU A 6 18.77 -17.92 -2.11
C LEU A 6 17.74 -17.26 -3.04
N ALA A 7 18.09 -16.10 -3.62
CA ALA A 7 17.22 -15.39 -4.56
C ALA A 7 16.99 -16.19 -5.87
N GLN A 8 18.00 -16.91 -6.35
CA GLN A 8 17.86 -17.79 -7.52
C GLN A 8 16.93 -18.97 -7.26
N GLU A 9 16.98 -19.57 -6.07
CA GLU A 9 16.05 -20.65 -5.71
C GLU A 9 14.62 -20.14 -5.57
N ILE A 10 14.44 -18.95 -4.97
CA ILE A 10 13.12 -18.29 -4.92
C ILE A 10 12.60 -18.03 -6.35
N SER A 11 13.43 -17.52 -7.26
CA SER A 11 13.00 -17.20 -8.62
C SER A 11 12.62 -18.43 -9.47
N LYS A 12 13.14 -19.61 -9.12
CA LYS A 12 12.74 -20.90 -9.71
C LYS A 12 11.45 -21.46 -9.11
N GLY A 13 10.85 -20.79 -8.14
CA GLY A 13 9.63 -21.25 -7.47
C GLY A 13 9.87 -22.31 -6.40
N ASN A 14 11.08 -22.39 -5.83
CA ASN A 14 11.35 -23.30 -4.71
C ASN A 14 10.56 -22.87 -3.46
N GLN A 15 9.41 -23.51 -3.26
CA GLN A 15 8.44 -23.13 -2.23
C GLN A 15 9.02 -23.21 -0.82
N LYS A 16 9.84 -24.22 -0.52
CA LYS A 16 10.42 -24.40 0.81
C LYS A 16 11.39 -23.27 1.15
N VAL A 17 12.25 -22.92 0.19
CA VAL A 17 13.21 -21.82 0.35
C VAL A 17 12.49 -20.49 0.54
N PHE A 18 11.43 -20.24 -0.24
CA PHE A 18 10.63 -19.03 -0.10
C PHE A 18 9.87 -18.99 1.24
N GLU A 19 9.30 -20.10 1.69
CA GLU A 19 8.61 -20.19 2.98
C GLU A 19 9.55 -19.91 4.16
N ASP A 20 10.77 -20.46 4.13
CA ASP A 20 11.78 -20.20 5.16
C ASP A 20 12.19 -18.73 5.16
N PHE A 21 12.39 -18.13 3.97
CA PHE A 21 12.67 -16.70 3.82
C PHE A 21 11.50 -15.84 4.34
N PHE A 22 10.27 -16.18 3.99
CA PHE A 22 9.05 -15.51 4.45
C PHE A 22 8.95 -15.55 5.97
N ASN A 23 9.03 -16.73 6.58
CA ASN A 23 8.91 -16.89 8.03
C ASN A 23 10.00 -16.15 8.80
N ALA A 24 11.22 -16.07 8.27
CA ALA A 24 12.32 -15.34 8.89
C ALA A 24 12.13 -13.81 8.89
N HIS A 25 11.34 -13.26 7.95
CA HIS A 25 11.26 -11.81 7.75
C HIS A 25 9.86 -11.21 7.96
N LYS A 26 8.78 -12.00 7.88
CA LYS A 26 7.38 -11.52 7.89
C LYS A 26 7.08 -10.60 9.07
N LEU A 27 7.52 -10.96 10.28
CA LEU A 27 7.24 -10.16 11.47
C LEU A 27 7.90 -8.78 11.42
N LYS A 28 9.12 -8.70 10.89
CA LYS A 28 9.83 -7.42 10.81
C LYS A 28 9.25 -6.52 9.71
N VAL A 29 8.85 -7.10 8.58
CA VAL A 29 8.17 -6.36 7.50
C VAL A 29 6.78 -5.90 7.98
N MET A 30 6.07 -6.73 8.73
CA MET A 30 4.80 -6.37 9.37
C MET A 30 4.95 -5.16 10.30
N ASN A 31 5.92 -5.21 11.22
CA ASN A 31 6.16 -4.09 12.16
C ASN A 31 6.56 -2.80 11.42
N LEU A 32 7.32 -2.91 10.34
CA LEU A 32 7.68 -1.76 9.49
C LEU A 32 6.43 -1.15 8.83
N CYS A 33 5.62 -1.98 8.17
CA CYS A 33 4.42 -1.49 7.47
C CYS A 33 3.44 -0.89 8.47
N TYR A 34 3.18 -1.59 9.58
CA TYR A 34 2.32 -1.12 10.66
C TYR A 34 2.79 0.22 11.26
N GLY A 35 4.09 0.37 11.53
CA GLY A 35 4.65 1.63 12.04
C GLY A 35 4.53 2.82 11.08
N MET A 36 4.26 2.58 9.79
CA MET A 36 4.04 3.63 8.80
C MET A 36 2.55 3.92 8.58
N VAL A 37 1.71 2.88 8.48
CA VAL A 37 0.29 3.03 8.11
C VAL A 37 -0.64 3.13 9.32
N HIS A 38 -0.22 2.65 10.50
CA HIS A 38 -1.00 2.65 11.75
C HIS A 38 -2.35 1.92 11.64
N ASP A 39 -2.43 0.95 10.73
CA ASP A 39 -3.59 0.12 10.46
C ASP A 39 -3.10 -1.31 10.27
N ARG A 40 -3.66 -2.24 11.03
CA ARG A 40 -3.20 -3.62 11.03
C ARG A 40 -3.59 -4.37 9.76
N GLU A 41 -4.82 -4.22 9.30
CA GLU A 41 -5.33 -4.92 8.12
C GLU A 41 -4.57 -4.46 6.88
N VAL A 42 -4.41 -3.14 6.73
CA VAL A 42 -3.61 -2.55 5.64
C VAL A 42 -2.15 -3.01 5.69
N ALA A 43 -1.56 -3.13 6.88
CA ALA A 43 -0.20 -3.62 7.02
C ALA A 43 -0.08 -5.10 6.63
N GLU A 44 -1.05 -5.95 6.99
CA GLU A 44 -1.09 -7.36 6.60
C GLU A 44 -1.21 -7.52 5.07
N ASP A 45 -2.04 -6.69 4.42
CA ASP A 45 -2.17 -6.66 2.95
C ASP A 45 -0.86 -6.22 2.27
N LEU A 46 -0.23 -5.16 2.78
CA LEU A 46 1.06 -4.71 2.26
C LEU A 46 2.15 -5.78 2.39
N VAL A 47 2.19 -6.50 3.52
CA VAL A 47 3.14 -7.61 3.71
C VAL A 47 2.94 -8.66 2.62
N GLN A 48 1.70 -9.06 2.33
CA GLN A 48 1.41 -10.02 1.27
C GLN A 48 1.90 -9.51 -0.09
N ASP A 49 1.55 -8.28 -0.45
CA ASP A 49 1.96 -7.62 -1.70
C ASP A 49 3.49 -7.52 -1.85
N ILE A 50 4.20 -7.29 -0.76
CA ILE A 50 5.66 -7.20 -0.73
C ILE A 50 6.26 -8.58 -0.99
N PHE A 51 5.77 -9.64 -0.34
CA PHE A 51 6.32 -10.98 -0.54
C PHE A 51 5.96 -11.56 -1.92
N VAL A 52 4.80 -11.22 -2.49
CA VAL A 52 4.48 -11.51 -3.90
C VAL A 52 5.43 -10.78 -4.85
N GLU A 53 5.78 -9.52 -4.57
CA GLU A 53 6.78 -8.78 -5.34
C GLU A 53 8.14 -9.46 -5.27
N ILE A 54 8.58 -9.87 -4.07
CA ILE A 54 9.86 -10.57 -3.90
C ILE A 54 9.88 -11.86 -4.71
N PHE A 55 8.83 -12.68 -4.61
CA PHE A 55 8.74 -13.94 -5.35
C PHE A 55 8.84 -13.71 -6.86
N SER A 56 8.08 -12.75 -7.38
CA SER A 56 8.04 -12.47 -8.83
C SER A 56 9.29 -11.76 -9.35
N SER A 57 9.99 -10.99 -8.51
CA SER A 57 11.14 -10.18 -8.91
C SER A 57 12.49 -10.69 -8.42
N ALA A 58 12.56 -11.82 -7.71
CA ALA A 58 13.80 -12.38 -7.13
C ALA A 58 14.92 -12.58 -8.17
N HIS A 59 14.58 -12.88 -9.43
CA HIS A 59 15.53 -12.99 -10.54
C HIS A 59 16.30 -11.68 -10.83
N LYS A 60 15.79 -10.52 -10.39
CA LYS A 60 16.41 -9.20 -10.55
C LYS A 60 17.42 -8.88 -9.44
N PHE A 61 17.50 -9.70 -8.40
CA PHE A 61 18.45 -9.49 -7.31
C PHE A 61 19.89 -9.74 -7.80
N GLN A 62 20.75 -8.73 -7.66
CA GLN A 62 22.11 -8.75 -8.20
C GLN A 62 23.19 -9.12 -7.17
N GLY A 63 22.83 -9.45 -5.92
CA GLY A 63 23.81 -9.75 -4.86
C GLY A 63 24.65 -8.56 -4.38
N LYS A 64 24.30 -7.32 -4.77
CA LYS A 64 25.02 -6.09 -4.38
C LYS A 64 24.73 -5.62 -2.95
N SER A 65 23.76 -6.24 -2.28
CA SER A 65 23.40 -6.02 -0.89
C SER A 65 22.93 -7.34 -0.29
N LYS A 66 22.61 -7.38 1.01
CA LYS A 66 21.86 -8.52 1.55
C LYS A 66 20.48 -8.60 0.91
N LEU A 67 19.94 -9.80 0.76
CA LEU A 67 18.58 -10.02 0.26
C LEU A 67 17.55 -9.39 1.19
N SER A 68 17.80 -9.44 2.51
CA SER A 68 17.00 -8.73 3.50
C SER A 68 16.99 -7.21 3.25
N THR A 69 18.13 -6.58 3.00
CA THR A 69 18.18 -5.14 2.67
C THR A 69 17.36 -4.80 1.42
N TRP A 70 17.39 -5.66 0.41
CA TRP A 70 16.57 -5.49 -0.79
C TRP A 70 15.07 -5.63 -0.49
N LEU A 71 14.67 -6.61 0.33
CA LEU A 71 13.31 -6.75 0.86
C LEU A 71 12.85 -5.49 1.59
N TYR A 72 13.65 -4.94 2.51
CA TYR A 72 13.29 -3.73 3.24
C TYR A 72 13.10 -2.53 2.31
N ARG A 73 13.92 -2.40 1.26
CA ARG A 73 13.75 -1.33 0.27
C ARG A 73 12.45 -1.47 -0.52
N ILE A 74 12.09 -2.69 -0.93
CA ILE A 74 10.80 -2.96 -1.58
C ILE A 74 9.65 -2.62 -0.62
N ALA A 75 9.75 -3.04 0.64
CA ALA A 75 8.73 -2.78 1.66
C ALA A 75 8.49 -1.28 1.87
N ILE A 76 9.55 -0.51 2.12
CA ILE A 76 9.46 0.95 2.27
C ILE A 76 8.83 1.59 1.04
N ASN A 77 9.27 1.21 -0.16
CA ASN A 77 8.75 1.79 -1.39
C ASN A 77 7.26 1.47 -1.60
N LYS A 78 6.84 0.22 -1.36
CA LYS A 78 5.42 -0.17 -1.47
C LYS A 78 4.56 0.61 -0.47
N THR A 79 4.99 0.69 0.78
CA THR A 79 4.24 1.40 1.83
C THR A 79 4.17 2.91 1.58
N ILE A 80 5.25 3.55 1.12
CA ILE A 80 5.22 4.96 0.71
C ILE A 80 4.25 5.18 -0.45
N ASN A 81 4.28 4.30 -1.45
CA ASN A 81 3.38 4.40 -2.60
C ASN A 81 1.92 4.22 -2.19
N TYR A 82 1.63 3.30 -1.27
CA TYR A 82 0.31 3.16 -0.67
C TYR A 82 -0.14 4.45 0.02
N LEU A 83 0.68 5.01 0.91
CA LEU A 83 0.35 6.25 1.63
C LEU A 83 0.11 7.44 0.70
N ARG A 84 0.87 7.53 -0.40
CA ARG A 84 0.65 8.55 -1.45
C ARG A 84 -0.70 8.39 -2.11
N LYS A 85 -1.07 7.17 -2.52
CA LYS A 85 -2.37 6.87 -3.11
C LYS A 85 -3.51 7.11 -2.13
N GLU A 86 -3.32 6.76 -0.87
CA GLU A 86 -4.31 6.94 0.19
C GLU A 86 -4.57 8.41 0.49
N LYS A 87 -3.52 9.24 0.51
CA LYS A 87 -3.68 10.70 0.61
C LYS A 87 -4.50 11.28 -0.54
N ILE A 88 -4.25 10.81 -1.76
CA ILE A 88 -5.00 11.22 -2.95
C ILE A 88 -6.46 10.77 -2.85
N ARG A 89 -6.71 9.51 -2.44
CA ARG A 89 -8.06 8.97 -2.25
C ARG A 89 -8.86 9.82 -1.27
N LYS A 90 -8.29 10.12 -0.09
CA LYS A 90 -8.93 10.98 0.92
C LYS A 90 -9.23 12.38 0.41
N PHE A 91 -8.37 12.95 -0.43
CA PHE A 91 -8.63 14.26 -1.04
C PHE A 91 -9.87 14.24 -1.95
N PHE A 92 -10.03 13.20 -2.78
CA PHE A 92 -11.18 13.09 -3.66
C PHE A 92 -12.48 12.73 -2.93
N VAL A 93 -12.44 11.84 -1.94
CA VAL A 93 -13.61 11.51 -1.10
C VAL A 93 -14.14 12.76 -0.41
N ASN A 94 -13.25 13.55 0.21
CA ASN A 94 -13.64 14.81 0.86
C ASN A 94 -14.18 15.85 -0.14
N ALA A 95 -13.68 15.85 -1.38
CA ALA A 95 -14.16 16.77 -2.42
C ALA A 95 -15.58 16.43 -2.91
N ASP A 96 -15.94 15.16 -2.93
CA ASP A 96 -17.30 14.72 -3.30
C ASP A 96 -18.29 14.95 -2.14
N ASP A 97 -17.85 14.77 -0.89
CA ASP A 97 -18.65 15.14 0.30
C ASP A 97 -18.92 16.66 0.34
N ALA A 98 -17.92 17.48 0.00
CA ALA A 98 -18.08 18.94 -0.08
C ALA A 98 -19.05 19.38 -1.21
N LYS A 99 -19.14 18.64 -2.32
CA LYS A 99 -20.13 18.92 -3.37
C LYS A 99 -21.55 18.56 -2.93
N HIS A 100 -21.70 17.52 -2.10
CA HIS A 100 -23.00 17.10 -1.60
C HIS A 100 -23.60 18.11 -0.62
N SER A 101 -22.77 18.77 0.21
CA SER A 101 -23.24 19.83 1.12
C SER A 101 -23.55 21.15 0.41
N ILE A 102 -22.81 21.51 -0.64
CA ILE A 102 -23.07 22.74 -1.41
C ILE A 102 -24.39 22.64 -2.20
N MET A 103 -24.74 21.47 -2.76
CA MET A 103 -25.99 21.27 -3.50
C MET A 103 -27.26 21.23 -2.62
N SER A 104 -27.12 21.10 -1.30
CA SER A 104 -28.27 21.14 -0.37
C SER A 104 -28.68 22.55 0.05
N ASP A 105 -27.78 23.54 -0.08
CA ASP A 105 -28.05 24.94 0.36
C ASP A 105 -28.72 25.79 -0.74
N ASP A 106 -28.51 25.51 -2.03
CA ASP A 106 -29.04 26.32 -3.14
C ASP A 106 -30.57 26.17 -3.38
N ARG A 107 -31.25 25.26 -2.68
CA ARG A 107 -32.73 25.11 -2.79
C ARG A 107 -33.51 26.13 -1.96
N ALA A 108 -32.88 26.87 -1.07
CA ALA A 108 -33.57 27.79 -0.15
C ALA A 108 -33.88 29.17 -0.76
N ASP A 109 -33.18 29.59 -1.82
CA ASP A 109 -33.25 30.96 -2.32
C ASP A 109 -34.24 31.17 -3.50
N TRP A 110 -34.61 30.10 -4.21
CA TRP A 110 -35.55 30.16 -5.35
C TRP A 110 -37.03 30.35 -4.96
N ASN A 111 -37.39 30.27 -3.67
CA ASN A 111 -38.78 30.29 -3.22
C ASN A 111 -39.25 31.66 -2.68
N MET A 112 -38.41 32.71 -2.71
CA MET A 112 -38.81 34.07 -2.32
C MET A 112 -39.19 34.98 -3.49
N GLU A 113 -38.60 34.80 -4.68
CA GLU A 113 -38.93 35.66 -5.84
C GLU A 113 -40.29 35.34 -6.49
N GLU A 114 -40.85 34.15 -6.29
CA GLU A 114 -42.19 33.79 -6.82
C GLU A 114 -43.36 34.29 -5.94
N LYS A 115 -43.11 34.71 -4.69
CA LYS A 115 -44.18 35.16 -3.77
C LYS A 115 -44.46 36.66 -3.80
N GLU A 116 -43.63 37.47 -4.44
CA GLU A 116 -43.85 38.92 -4.59
C GLU A 116 -44.62 39.32 -5.87
N LYS A 117 -44.97 38.35 -6.73
CA LYS A 117 -45.74 38.59 -7.97
C LYS A 117 -47.16 38.01 -7.96
N MET A 118 -47.69 37.62 -6.80
CA MET A 118 -49.09 37.17 -6.65
C MET A 118 -49.92 38.09 -5.77
#